data_AF-A0A954LV20-F1
#
_entry.id   AF-A0A954LV20-F1
#
_cell.length_a   1.000
_cell.length_b   1.000
_cell.length_c   1.000
_cell.angle_alpha   90.00
_cell.angle_beta   90.00
_cell.angle_gamma   90.00
#
_symmetry.space_group_name_H-M   'P 1'
#
loop_
_entity.id
_entity.type
_entity.pdbx_description
1 polymer ?
#
loop_
_entity_poly.entity_id
_entity_poly.type
_entity_poly.pdbx_seq_one_letter_code
_entity_poly.pdbx_strand_id
1 'polypeptide(L)'
;TSNNEKELPDAFLRRCVFHYIAFPDKQTMVDIVRVHHPNVEDELLKQVLLRFYWLRELPSIRKRPSTSELVDWIAALQRGGISTDTLAAEMPFLGVLLKRENDVEAVMSMRN
;
A
#
# COMPACT_ATOMS: atom_id res chain seq x y z
N THR A 1 -15.88 -9.42 9.54
CA THR A 1 -16.88 -8.99 8.53
C THR A 1 -16.25 -9.12 7.16
N SER A 2 -16.86 -9.86 6.24
CA SER A 2 -16.33 -9.98 4.86
C SER A 2 -16.73 -8.73 4.08
N ASN A 3 -15.89 -7.69 4.11
CA ASN A 3 -15.99 -6.53 3.23
C ASN A 3 -15.53 -6.92 1.82
N ASN A 4 -16.21 -7.88 1.21
CA ASN A 4 -16.04 -8.14 -0.21
C ASN A 4 -16.78 -7.02 -0.95
N GLU A 5 -16.05 -6.25 -1.75
CA GLU A 5 -16.65 -5.20 -2.58
C GLU A 5 -17.66 -5.86 -3.53
N LYS A 6 -18.94 -5.60 -3.28
CA LYS A 6 -20.05 -6.03 -4.12
C LYS A 6 -20.59 -4.78 -4.78
N GLU A 7 -20.78 -4.83 -6.10
CA GLU A 7 -21.38 -3.71 -6.81
C GLU A 7 -22.75 -3.37 -6.20
N LEU A 8 -22.96 -2.09 -5.95
CA LEU A 8 -24.22 -1.60 -5.40
C LEU A 8 -25.31 -1.69 -6.48
N PRO A 9 -26.52 -2.17 -6.17
CA PRO A 9 -27.62 -2.21 -7.13
C PRO A 9 -28.02 -0.80 -7.61
N ASP A 10 -28.49 -0.67 -8.85
CA ASP A 10 -28.96 0.60 -9.43
C ASP A 10 -30.00 1.34 -8.58
N ALA A 11 -30.84 0.60 -7.86
CA ALA A 11 -31.83 1.18 -6.96
C ALA A 11 -31.20 1.98 -5.82
N PHE A 12 -29.99 1.61 -5.38
CA PHE A 12 -29.20 2.37 -4.39
C PHE A 12 -28.44 3.51 -5.05
N LEU A 13 -27.84 3.29 -6.22
CA LEU A 13 -27.07 4.32 -6.92
C LEU A 13 -27.90 5.58 -7.22
N ARG A 14 -29.20 5.42 -7.52
CA ARG A 14 -30.11 6.56 -7.76
C ARG A 14 -30.55 7.32 -6.51
N ARG A 15 -30.21 6.84 -5.31
CA ARG A 15 -30.59 7.47 -4.03
C ARG A 15 -29.39 8.04 -3.27
N CYS A 16 -28.19 7.93 -3.84
CA CYS A 16 -26.95 8.36 -3.22
C CYS A 16 -26.17 9.27 -4.16
N VAL A 17 -25.51 10.28 -3.58
CA VAL A 17 -24.49 11.06 -4.29
C VAL A 17 -23.20 10.24 -4.27
N PHE A 18 -22.61 10.02 -5.43
CA PHE A 18 -21.34 9.32 -5.58
C PHE A 18 -20.22 10.31 -5.92
N HIS A 19 -19.11 10.22 -5.20
CA HIS A 19 -17.88 10.93 -5.52
C HIS A 19 -16.75 9.92 -5.57
N TYR A 20 -16.15 9.78 -6.75
CA TYR A 20 -14.99 8.92 -6.93
C TYR A 20 -13.74 9.66 -6.43
N ILE A 21 -13.07 9.07 -5.44
CA ILE A 21 -11.78 9.54 -4.95
C ILE A 21 -10.71 8.70 -5.66
N ALA A 22 -9.95 9.34 -6.54
CA ALA A 22 -8.82 8.70 -7.18
C ALA A 22 -7.78 8.29 -6.13
N PHE A 23 -7.08 7.19 -6.39
CA PHE A 23 -5.97 6.82 -5.54
C PHE A 23 -4.89 7.91 -5.60
N PRO A 24 -4.28 8.31 -4.47
CA PRO A 24 -3.35 9.44 -4.45
C PRO A 24 -2.16 9.19 -5.39
N ASP A 25 -1.74 10.26 -6.08
CA ASP A 25 -0.46 10.28 -6.78
C ASP A 25 0.70 10.35 -5.76
N LYS A 26 1.94 10.26 -6.27
CA LYS A 26 3.13 10.24 -5.42
C LYS A 26 3.25 11.50 -4.55
N GLN A 27 2.91 12.67 -5.08
CA GLN A 27 3.04 13.92 -4.34
C GLN A 27 2.02 14.00 -3.21
N THR A 28 0.76 13.72 -3.51
CA THR A 28 -0.32 13.65 -2.52
C THR A 28 -0.03 12.58 -1.47
N MET A 29 0.56 11.45 -1.87
CA MET A 29 0.95 10.39 -0.94
C MET A 29 2.06 10.83 0.01
N VAL A 30 3.05 11.61 -0.45
CA VAL A 30 4.05 12.22 0.42
C VAL A 30 3.37 13.08 1.47
N ASP A 31 2.43 13.94 1.07
CA ASP A 31 1.73 14.84 2.01
C ASP A 31 0.94 14.03 3.06
N ILE A 32 0.22 12.99 2.64
CA ILE A 32 -0.48 12.07 3.55
C ILE A 32 0.50 11.43 4.52
N VAL A 33 1.61 10.87 4.03
CA VAL A 33 2.59 10.21 4.88
C VAL A 33 3.19 11.20 5.89
N ARG A 34 3.46 12.45 5.50
CA ARG A 34 4.02 13.47 6.40
C ARG A 34 3.08 13.86 7.54
N VAL A 35 1.77 13.76 7.34
CA VAL A 35 0.79 13.95 8.43
C VAL A 35 0.90 12.83 9.47
N HIS A 36 1.12 11.58 9.02
CA HIS A 36 1.20 10.41 9.91
C HIS A 36 2.60 10.17 10.49
N HIS A 37 3.64 10.51 9.74
CA HIS A 37 5.05 10.29 10.06
C HIS A 37 5.87 11.57 9.77
N PRO A 38 5.72 12.63 10.58
CA PRO A 38 6.37 13.93 10.32
C PRO A 38 7.89 13.85 10.17
N ASN A 39 8.51 12.93 10.92
CA ASN A 39 9.97 12.76 11.00
C ASN A 39 10.49 11.60 10.13
N VAL A 40 9.71 11.09 9.17
CA VAL A 40 10.22 10.05 8.25
C VAL A 40 11.39 10.60 7.45
N GLU A 41 12.47 9.83 7.34
CA GLU A 41 13.63 10.21 6.53
C GLU A 41 13.27 10.22 5.03
N ASP A 42 13.77 11.21 4.30
CA ASP A 42 13.42 11.43 2.88
C ASP A 42 13.81 10.25 2.00
N GLU A 43 14.99 9.66 2.23
CA GLU A 43 15.44 8.52 1.44
C GLU A 43 14.62 7.27 1.74
N LEU A 44 14.25 7.02 3.01
CA LEU A 44 13.33 5.95 3.37
C LEU A 44 11.98 6.13 2.69
N LEU A 45 11.41 7.35 2.75
CA LEU A 45 10.12 7.66 2.14
C LEU A 45 10.15 7.40 0.62
N LYS A 46 11.21 7.87 -0.05
CA LYS A 46 11.39 7.68 -1.48
C LYS A 46 11.47 6.20 -1.86
N GLN A 47 12.25 5.40 -1.15
CA GLN A 47 12.36 3.96 -1.40
C GLN A 47 11.05 3.23 -1.12
N VAL A 48 10.37 3.58 -0.02
CA VAL A 48 9.06 3.03 0.33
C VAL A 48 8.04 3.31 -0.78
N LEU A 49 7.92 4.57 -1.24
CA LEU A 49 6.98 4.93 -2.30
C LEU A 49 7.31 4.23 -3.61
N LEU A 50 8.60 4.13 -3.97
CA LEU A 50 9.03 3.39 -5.15
C LEU A 50 8.53 1.93 -5.11
N ARG A 51 8.78 1.22 -4.00
CA ARG A 51 8.36 -0.17 -3.82
C ARG A 51 6.85 -0.32 -3.76
N PHE A 52 6.17 0.59 -3.07
CA PHE A 52 4.73 0.56 -2.90
C PHE A 52 3.98 0.71 -4.23
N TYR A 53 4.37 1.68 -5.08
CA TYR A 53 3.73 1.84 -6.38
C TYR A 53 4.10 0.72 -7.35
N TRP A 54 5.34 0.23 -7.35
CA TRP A 54 5.73 -0.97 -8.09
C TRP A 54 4.83 -2.17 -7.74
N LEU A 55 4.62 -2.41 -6.44
CA LEU A 55 3.75 -3.49 -5.97
C LEU A 55 2.30 -3.34 -6.45
N ARG A 56 1.77 -2.10 -6.50
CA ARG A 56 0.41 -1.81 -7.00
C ARG A 56 0.26 -2.01 -8.51
N GLU A 57 1.35 -1.94 -9.26
CA GLU A 57 1.39 -2.14 -10.71
C GLU A 57 1.46 -3.63 -11.10
N LEU A 58 1.81 -4.52 -10.17
CA LEU A 58 1.88 -5.95 -10.44
C LEU A 58 0.49 -6.55 -10.78
N PRO A 59 0.32 -7.17 -11.97
CA PRO A 59 -0.97 -7.74 -12.38
C PRO A 59 -1.42 -8.93 -11.54
N SER A 60 -0.48 -9.64 -10.90
CA SER A 60 -0.75 -10.82 -10.06
C SER A 60 -1.40 -10.46 -8.72
N ILE A 61 -1.33 -9.20 -8.30
CA ILE A 61 -1.87 -8.75 -7.02
C ILE A 61 -3.36 -8.47 -7.15
N ARG A 62 -4.16 -9.32 -6.50
CA ARG A 62 -5.63 -9.21 -6.52
C ARG A 62 -6.11 -8.09 -5.62
N LYS A 63 -5.56 -7.98 -4.40
CA LYS A 63 -5.87 -6.88 -3.49
C LYS A 63 -4.68 -5.93 -3.41
N ARG A 64 -4.74 -4.86 -4.19
CA ARG A 64 -3.70 -3.81 -4.17
C ARG A 64 -3.65 -3.14 -2.79
N PRO A 65 -2.45 -2.92 -2.22
CA PRO A 65 -2.32 -2.28 -0.91
C PRO A 65 -2.80 -0.82 -0.97
N SER A 66 -3.56 -0.38 0.02
CA SER A 66 -4.12 0.97 0.16
C SER A 66 -3.17 1.93 0.89
N THR A 67 -3.59 3.20 1.01
CA THR A 67 -2.89 4.23 1.77
C THR A 67 -2.66 3.81 3.23
N SER A 68 -3.63 3.16 3.88
CA SER A 68 -3.48 2.74 5.27
C SER A 68 -2.41 1.68 5.44
N GLU A 69 -2.36 0.69 4.53
CA GLU A 69 -1.32 -0.33 4.55
C GLU A 69 0.08 0.26 4.33
N LEU A 70 0.21 1.30 3.50
CA LEU A 70 1.49 2.04 3.35
C LEU A 70 1.91 2.72 4.65
N VAL A 71 0.99 3.44 5.30
CA VAL A 71 1.26 4.17 6.56
C VAL A 71 1.70 3.20 7.66
N ASP A 72 1.02 2.05 7.76
CA ASP A 72 1.39 0.99 8.71
C ASP A 72 2.75 0.37 8.39
N TRP A 73 3.06 0.20 7.11
CA TRP A 73 4.32 -0.38 6.67
C TRP A 73 5.51 0.52 7.03
N ILE A 74 5.40 1.83 6.84
CA ILE A 74 6.41 2.81 7.29
C ILE A 74 6.64 2.68 8.80
N ALA A 75 5.56 2.59 9.58
CA ALA A 75 5.64 2.44 11.03
C ALA A 75 6.37 1.13 11.43
N ALA A 76 6.12 0.03 10.70
CA ALA A 76 6.78 -1.24 10.93
C ALA A 76 8.29 -1.19 10.58
N LEU A 77 8.64 -0.56 9.45
CA LEU A 77 10.03 -0.39 9.02
C LEU A 77 10.84 0.43 10.04
N GLN A 78 10.29 1.55 10.52
CA GLN A 78 10.95 2.40 11.52
C GLN A 78 11.13 1.68 12.86
N ARG A 79 10.09 0.99 13.36
CA ARG A 79 10.18 0.21 14.61
C ARG A 79 11.13 -0.98 14.49
N GLY A 80 11.21 -1.59 13.30
CA GLY A 80 12.12 -2.68 13.00
C GLY A 80 13.56 -2.25 12.77
N GLY A 81 13.85 -0.94 12.71
CA GLY A 81 15.19 -0.44 12.40
C GLY A 81 15.70 -0.87 11.02
N ILE A 82 14.81 -1.03 10.05
CA ILE A 82 15.15 -1.49 8.71
C ILE A 82 15.91 -0.39 7.97
N SER A 83 17.10 -0.70 7.47
CA SER A 83 17.87 0.22 6.65
C SER A 83 17.31 0.33 5.23
N THR A 84 17.61 1.44 4.56
CA THR A 84 17.26 1.64 3.15
C THR A 84 17.89 0.59 2.23
N ASP A 85 19.09 0.10 2.56
CA ASP A 85 19.78 -0.94 1.79
C ASP A 85 19.04 -2.28 1.89
N THR A 86 18.57 -2.65 3.09
CA THR A 86 17.72 -3.83 3.28
C THR A 86 16.42 -3.68 2.49
N LEU A 87 15.76 -2.52 2.56
CA LEU A 87 14.56 -2.24 1.78
C LEU A 87 14.79 -2.23 0.25
N ALA A 88 16.02 -1.97 -0.20
CA ALA A 88 16.40 -2.07 -1.60
C ALA A 88 16.65 -3.53 -2.04
N ALA A 89 17.13 -4.38 -1.14
CA ALA A 89 17.34 -5.80 -1.43
C ALA A 89 16.05 -6.63 -1.32
N GLU A 90 15.15 -6.24 -0.41
CA GLU A 90 13.96 -7.00 -0.08
C GLU A 90 12.75 -6.13 0.30
N MET A 91 11.60 -6.77 0.53
CA MET A 91 10.40 -6.13 1.07
C MET A 91 10.07 -6.68 2.45
N PRO A 92 10.68 -6.14 3.52
CA PRO A 92 10.40 -6.58 4.89
C PRO A 92 8.94 -6.39 5.26
N PHE A 93 8.43 -7.23 6.15
CA PHE A 93 7.06 -7.12 6.66
C PHE A 93 5.97 -7.08 5.58
N LEU A 94 6.13 -7.85 4.49
CA LEU A 94 5.23 -7.84 3.33
C LEU A 94 3.75 -8.06 3.68
N GLY A 95 3.44 -8.82 4.75
CA GLY A 95 2.07 -9.00 5.25
C GLY A 95 1.41 -7.73 5.80
N VAL A 96 2.18 -6.68 6.06
CA VAL A 96 1.63 -5.35 6.37
C VAL A 96 0.98 -4.74 5.13
N LEU A 97 1.61 -4.92 3.96
CA LEU A 97 1.10 -4.44 2.67
C LEU A 97 0.02 -5.37 2.10
N LEU A 98 0.27 -6.68 2.09
CA LEU A 98 -0.58 -7.66 1.40
C LEU A 98 -1.39 -8.48 2.41
N LYS A 99 -2.72 -8.41 2.29
CA LYS A 99 -3.66 -9.08 3.21
C LYS A 99 -4.16 -10.44 2.73
N ARG A 100 -3.70 -10.91 1.57
CA ARG A 100 -4.05 -12.22 1.03
C ARG A 100 -2.78 -13.05 0.89
N GLU A 101 -2.84 -14.29 1.36
CA GLU A 101 -1.72 -15.24 1.29
C GLU A 101 -1.26 -15.45 -0.15
N ASN A 102 -2.18 -15.67 -1.08
CA ASN A 102 -1.86 -15.81 -2.50
C ASN A 102 -1.15 -14.57 -3.10
N ASP A 103 -1.47 -13.36 -2.62
CA ASP A 103 -0.81 -12.13 -3.10
C ASP A 103 0.64 -12.08 -2.56
N VAL A 104 0.85 -12.51 -1.31
CA VAL A 104 2.19 -12.63 -0.71
C VAL A 104 3.04 -13.67 -1.46
N GLU A 105 2.48 -14.87 -1.68
CA GLU A 105 3.16 -15.94 -2.41
C GLU A 105 3.53 -15.51 -3.84
N ALA A 106 2.64 -14.79 -4.53
CA ALA A 106 2.89 -14.30 -5.88
C ALA A 106 4.08 -13.32 -5.96
N VAL A 107 4.27 -12.48 -4.93
CA VAL A 107 5.43 -11.57 -4.87
C VAL A 107 6.70 -12.30 -4.50
N MET A 108 6.62 -13.27 -3.59
CA MET A 108 7.78 -14.06 -3.16
C MET A 108 8.30 -14.96 -4.28
N SER A 109 7.42 -15.53 -5.11
CA SER A 109 7.83 -16.40 -6.22
C SER A 109 8.50 -15.66 -7.37
N MET A 110 8.24 -14.35 -7.55
CA MET A 110 8.94 -13.52 -8.54
C MET A 110 10.40 -13.20 -8.17
N ARG A 111 10.81 -13.48 -6.93
CA ARG A 111 12.17 -13.24 -6.43
C ARG A 111 13.12 -14.43 -6.63
N ASN A 112 12.59 -15.59 -7.04
CA ASN A 112 13.36 -16.80 -7.39
C ASN A 112 13.55 -16.90 -8.90
#